data_AF-A0A8H7G9E0-F1
#
_entry.id   AF-A0A8H7G9E0-F1
#
_cell.length_a   1.000
_cell.length_b   1.000
_cell.length_c   1.000
_cell.angle_alpha   90.00
_cell.angle_beta   90.00
_cell.angle_gamma   90.00
#
_symmetry.space_group_name_H-M   'P 1'
#
loop_
_entity.id
_entity.type
_entity.pdbx_description
1 polymer ?
#
loop_
_entity_poly.entity_id
_entity_poly.type
_entity_poly.pdbx_seq_one_letter_code
_entity_poly.pdbx_strand_id
1 'polypeptide(L)'
;MSEPGTNNSGAGAGASSTAAQPDMAALLQQMQQMQATMQTMQSQIASTAVASATPAAAPAEQPAATAQQPGGVPPYVQPLTANPAAGASSPSSSLLSRFPKVEAATLASIIQHDFRSADLYKLDSKYRDKSERQVLAFNGTSIEVASRDSVAKEYKSLNSVSIPLSVYFSILCQAAPASALADISVDFLWYQAHLLKLSTDYEWPAVLAYHTDFFNTRRREMSDGRYDGWGRVDTDLHAEHLMDRRKHTPTATKAGTPFAKKPVTPRPTGSDPCRNFNIGRCLTSPCPWGRRMS
;
A
#
# COMPACT_ATOMS: atom_id res chain seq x y z
N MET A 1 -2.77 -15.50 85.27
CA MET A 1 -1.82 -14.61 84.58
C MET A 1 -2.41 -14.31 83.22
N SER A 2 -2.89 -13.09 83.08
CA SER A 2 -3.68 -12.58 81.97
C SER A 2 -2.77 -11.76 81.08
N GLU A 3 -2.78 -11.99 79.76
CA GLU A 3 -2.48 -10.96 78.76
C GLU A 3 -3.35 -11.18 77.50
N PRO A 4 -3.92 -10.10 76.91
CA PRO A 4 -4.86 -10.17 75.80
C PRO A 4 -4.17 -9.98 74.44
N GLY A 5 -4.52 -10.84 73.46
CA GLY A 5 -4.15 -10.67 72.06
C GLY A 5 -5.11 -9.70 71.34
N THR A 6 -4.54 -8.65 70.78
CA THR A 6 -5.20 -7.56 70.05
C THR A 6 -5.67 -8.00 68.66
N ASN A 7 -6.99 -7.90 68.41
CA ASN A 7 -7.60 -7.95 67.09
C ASN A 7 -7.38 -6.62 66.37
N ASN A 8 -6.67 -6.63 65.23
CA ASN A 8 -6.51 -5.46 64.36
C ASN A 8 -7.44 -5.58 63.15
N SER A 9 -8.55 -4.85 63.19
CA SER A 9 -9.49 -4.68 62.08
C SER A 9 -8.99 -3.60 61.14
N GLY A 10 -8.35 -3.99 60.03
CA GLY A 10 -8.00 -3.10 58.94
C GLY A 10 -9.20 -2.80 58.04
N ALA A 11 -9.79 -1.62 58.21
CA ALA A 11 -10.79 -1.06 57.31
C ALA A 11 -10.13 -0.64 55.98
N GLY A 12 -10.42 -1.38 54.90
CA GLY A 12 -10.07 -0.99 53.54
C GLY A 12 -11.03 0.08 53.03
N ALA A 13 -10.57 1.33 52.93
CA ALA A 13 -11.27 2.41 52.27
C ALA A 13 -11.31 2.16 50.75
N GLY A 14 -12.52 2.05 50.20
CA GLY A 14 -12.75 2.01 48.76
C GLY A 14 -12.45 3.37 48.13
N ALA A 15 -11.39 3.43 47.34
CA ALA A 15 -11.13 4.54 46.43
C ALA A 15 -11.97 4.35 45.16
N SER A 16 -13.08 5.07 45.07
CA SER A 16 -13.86 5.22 43.83
C SER A 16 -13.02 5.97 42.80
N SER A 17 -12.60 5.26 41.76
CA SER A 17 -11.92 5.82 40.59
C SER A 17 -12.94 6.56 39.72
N THR A 18 -13.06 7.87 39.91
CA THR A 18 -13.84 8.76 39.04
C THR A 18 -13.12 8.88 37.70
N ALA A 19 -13.56 8.11 36.71
CA ALA A 19 -13.10 8.23 35.33
C ALA A 19 -13.48 9.63 34.80
N ALA A 20 -12.47 10.48 34.58
CA ALA A 20 -12.63 11.79 33.98
C ALA A 20 -13.21 11.62 32.56
N GLN A 21 -14.44 12.11 32.35
CA GLN A 21 -14.99 12.25 31.01
C GLN A 21 -14.13 13.26 30.22
N PRO A 22 -13.75 12.96 28.97
CA PRO A 22 -13.06 13.92 28.13
C PRO A 22 -13.96 15.14 27.88
N ASP A 23 -13.42 16.32 28.15
CA ASP A 23 -14.09 17.60 28.00
C ASP A 23 -14.41 17.86 26.51
N MET A 24 -15.68 17.66 26.16
CA MET A 24 -16.24 17.90 24.83
C MET A 24 -15.98 19.32 24.32
N ALA A 25 -15.77 20.30 25.20
CA ALA A 25 -15.44 21.67 24.80
C ALA A 25 -14.04 21.75 24.16
N ALA A 26 -13.08 21.00 24.70
CA ALA A 26 -11.72 20.94 24.15
C ALA A 26 -11.70 20.33 22.74
N LEU A 27 -12.55 19.33 22.48
CA LEU A 27 -12.66 18.69 21.17
C LEU A 27 -13.27 19.65 20.12
N LEU A 28 -14.30 20.40 20.49
CA LEU A 28 -14.90 21.42 19.62
C LEU A 28 -13.92 22.53 19.27
N GLN A 29 -13.11 22.96 20.24
CA GLN A 29 -12.10 23.98 20.03
C GLN A 29 -10.96 23.50 19.11
N GLN A 30 -10.53 22.25 19.26
CA GLN A 30 -9.55 21.63 18.36
C GLN A 30 -10.08 21.57 16.91
N MET A 31 -11.37 21.26 16.73
CA MET A 31 -11.98 21.16 15.40
C MET A 31 -12.08 22.54 14.70
N GLN A 32 -12.40 23.59 15.45
CA GLN A 32 -12.40 24.97 14.92
C GLN A 32 -11.00 25.44 14.52
N GLN A 33 -9.99 25.12 15.34
CA GLN A 33 -8.60 25.51 15.06
C GLN A 33 -8.07 24.83 13.80
N MET A 34 -8.47 23.57 13.57
CA MET A 34 -8.13 22.83 12.35
C MET A 34 -8.77 23.46 11.10
N GLN A 35 -10.04 23.91 11.18
CA GLN A 35 -10.69 24.60 10.07
C GLN A 35 -10.04 25.94 9.74
N ALA A 36 -9.68 26.74 10.75
CA ALA A 36 -8.99 28.02 10.55
C ALA A 36 -7.61 27.84 9.88
N THR A 37 -6.89 26.78 10.26
CA THR A 37 -5.59 26.46 9.66
C THR A 37 -5.74 26.08 8.19
N MET A 38 -6.78 25.29 7.86
CA MET A 38 -7.02 24.86 6.48
C MET A 38 -7.42 26.03 5.56
N GLN A 39 -8.22 26.99 6.06
CA GLN A 39 -8.57 28.20 5.30
C GLN A 39 -7.36 29.10 5.05
N THR A 40 -6.47 29.23 6.04
CA THR A 40 -5.24 30.03 5.91
C THR A 40 -4.29 29.43 4.87
N MET A 41 -4.26 28.10 4.74
CA MET A 41 -3.42 27.45 3.74
C MET A 41 -3.96 27.62 2.31
N GLN A 42 -5.28 27.65 2.13
CA GLN A 42 -5.89 27.87 0.81
C GLN A 42 -5.66 29.29 0.27
N SER A 43 -5.68 30.31 1.13
CA SER A 43 -5.46 31.70 0.71
C SER A 43 -4.02 31.96 0.25
N GLN A 44 -3.02 31.29 0.83
CA GLN A 44 -1.62 31.42 0.43
C GLN A 44 -1.34 30.86 -0.98
N ILE A 45 -2.04 29.79 -1.37
CA ILE A 45 -1.86 29.16 -2.70
C ILE A 45 -2.41 30.07 -3.82
N ALA A 46 -3.52 30.77 -3.57
CA ALA A 46 -4.11 31.68 -4.55
C ALA A 46 -3.24 32.92 -4.83
N SER A 47 -2.48 33.42 -3.84
CA SER A 47 -1.63 34.60 -3.99
C SER A 47 -0.34 34.35 -4.81
N THR A 48 0.11 33.10 -4.92
CA THR A 48 1.32 32.75 -5.69
C THR A 48 1.09 32.57 -7.20
N ALA A 49 -0.15 32.55 -7.68
CA ALA A 49 -0.46 32.23 -9.08
C ALA A 49 -0.50 33.44 -10.05
N VAL A 50 -0.32 34.68 -9.57
CA VAL A 50 -0.59 35.90 -10.38
C VAL A 50 0.67 36.62 -10.88
N ALA A 51 1.87 36.15 -10.56
CA ALA A 51 3.12 36.87 -10.89
C ALA A 51 3.83 36.45 -12.20
N SER A 52 3.18 35.70 -13.09
CA SER A 52 3.86 35.16 -14.29
C SER A 52 2.98 35.16 -15.53
N ALA A 53 2.57 36.34 -15.99
CA ALA A 53 1.95 36.51 -17.30
C ALA A 53 2.58 37.71 -18.01
N THR A 54 3.67 37.46 -18.73
CA THR A 54 4.22 38.39 -19.72
C THR A 54 3.61 38.02 -21.09
N PRO A 55 2.99 38.96 -21.84
CA PRO A 55 2.42 38.64 -23.15
C PRO A 55 3.52 38.59 -24.21
N ALA A 56 3.65 37.45 -24.89
CA ALA A 56 4.52 37.29 -26.05
C ALA A 56 3.84 37.83 -27.31
N ALA A 57 4.57 38.69 -28.04
CA ALA A 57 4.16 39.33 -29.28
C ALA A 57 4.05 38.32 -30.45
N ALA A 58 3.06 38.56 -31.31
CA ALA A 58 2.79 37.82 -32.54
C ALA A 58 3.86 38.08 -33.64
N PRO A 59 4.17 37.09 -34.50
CA PRO A 59 4.77 37.33 -35.81
C PRO A 59 3.72 37.28 -36.92
N ALA A 60 3.93 38.14 -37.90
CA ALA A 60 3.09 38.44 -39.05
C ALA A 60 2.93 37.29 -40.06
N GLU A 61 1.78 37.31 -40.74
CA GLU A 61 1.48 36.60 -41.98
C GLU A 61 2.43 36.98 -43.12
N GLN A 62 2.85 36.00 -43.91
CA GLN A 62 3.24 36.19 -45.31
C GLN A 62 2.59 35.12 -46.21
N PRO A 63 2.31 35.44 -47.49
CA PRO A 63 1.32 34.76 -48.30
C PRO A 63 1.88 33.64 -49.19
N ALA A 64 0.95 32.81 -49.65
CA ALA A 64 1.13 31.67 -50.53
C ALA A 64 1.77 31.99 -51.89
N ALA A 65 2.62 31.09 -52.38
CA ALA A 65 2.88 30.90 -53.80
C ALA A 65 3.17 29.43 -54.12
N THR A 66 2.39 28.89 -55.06
CA THR A 66 2.50 27.58 -55.71
C THR A 66 3.63 27.58 -56.76
N ALA A 67 4.48 26.57 -56.76
CA ALA A 67 5.14 26.07 -57.98
C ALA A 67 5.72 24.65 -57.77
N GLN A 68 5.30 23.71 -58.61
CA GLN A 68 5.87 22.38 -58.78
C GLN A 68 7.25 22.45 -59.45
N GLN A 69 8.23 21.65 -59.00
CA GLN A 69 9.21 21.00 -59.89
C GLN A 69 9.77 19.69 -59.26
N PRO A 70 10.21 18.72 -60.10
CA PRO A 70 10.66 17.40 -59.68
C PRO A 70 12.20 17.25 -59.66
N GLY A 71 12.68 16.42 -58.74
CA GLY A 71 13.94 15.67 -58.90
C GLY A 71 15.20 16.24 -58.22
N GLY A 72 15.84 15.39 -57.41
CA GLY A 72 17.29 15.43 -57.19
C GLY A 72 17.76 15.86 -55.79
N VAL A 73 18.51 14.94 -55.16
CA VAL A 73 19.42 15.01 -53.99
C VAL A 73 18.84 15.13 -52.55
N PRO A 74 19.29 14.27 -51.62
CA PRO A 74 18.88 14.31 -50.21
C PRO A 74 19.58 15.44 -49.44
N PRO A 75 18.90 16.11 -48.49
CA PRO A 75 19.50 17.17 -47.70
C PRO A 75 20.34 16.61 -46.55
N TYR A 76 21.53 17.18 -46.43
CA TYR A 76 22.43 17.08 -45.29
C TYR A 76 21.69 17.51 -44.01
N VAL A 77 21.54 16.57 -43.07
CA VAL A 77 20.91 16.79 -41.76
C VAL A 77 21.83 17.69 -40.93
N GLN A 78 21.34 18.86 -40.52
CA GLN A 78 22.11 19.74 -39.65
C GLN A 78 22.28 19.11 -38.26
N PRO A 79 23.45 19.23 -37.61
CA PRO A 79 23.60 18.82 -36.22
C PRO A 79 22.78 19.76 -35.34
N LEU A 80 21.92 19.18 -34.50
CA LEU A 80 21.31 19.85 -33.36
C LEU A 80 22.43 20.40 -32.47
N THR A 81 22.81 21.67 -32.67
CA THR A 81 23.58 22.42 -31.69
C THR A 81 22.66 22.67 -30.50
N ALA A 82 22.77 21.77 -29.52
CA ALA A 82 22.19 21.92 -28.20
C ALA A 82 22.64 23.26 -27.62
N ASN A 83 21.67 24.14 -27.41
CA ASN A 83 21.86 25.41 -26.74
C ASN A 83 22.00 25.13 -25.23
N PRO A 84 23.16 25.36 -24.57
CA PRO A 84 23.39 24.97 -23.18
C PRO A 84 22.90 26.02 -22.16
N ALA A 85 22.05 26.97 -22.56
CA ALA A 85 21.75 28.18 -21.79
C ALA A 85 20.34 28.24 -21.18
N ALA A 86 19.69 27.09 -20.95
CA ALA A 86 18.58 27.01 -20.01
C ALA A 86 19.03 26.19 -18.81
N GLY A 87 19.08 26.81 -17.63
CA GLY A 87 19.41 26.20 -16.34
C GLY A 87 18.39 25.16 -15.86
N ALA A 88 18.04 24.22 -16.74
CA ALA A 88 17.34 23.00 -16.39
C ALA A 88 18.31 22.19 -15.52
N SER A 89 18.14 22.36 -14.21
CA SER A 89 18.59 21.37 -13.24
C SER A 89 18.23 20.01 -13.81
N SER A 90 19.22 19.20 -14.21
CA SER A 90 18.94 17.87 -14.73
C SER A 90 18.02 17.18 -13.72
N PRO A 91 16.95 16.48 -14.15
CA PRO A 91 15.99 15.86 -13.22
C PRO A 91 16.68 15.01 -12.14
N SER A 92 17.85 14.47 -12.48
CA SER A 92 18.78 13.76 -11.60
C SER A 92 19.28 14.57 -10.40
N SER A 93 19.57 15.86 -10.53
CA SER A 93 20.06 16.69 -9.40
C SER A 93 18.96 17.00 -8.39
N SER A 94 17.73 17.20 -8.87
CA SER A 94 16.56 17.38 -7.99
C SER A 94 16.21 16.08 -7.26
N LEU A 95 16.26 14.92 -7.93
CA LEU A 95 15.98 13.63 -7.31
C LEU A 95 17.00 13.24 -6.24
N LEU A 96 18.29 13.44 -6.49
CA LEU A 96 19.34 13.15 -5.50
C LEU A 96 19.18 13.98 -4.22
N SER A 97 18.80 15.25 -4.34
CA SER A 97 18.55 16.09 -3.16
C SER A 97 17.31 15.67 -2.37
N ARG A 98 16.28 15.13 -3.03
CA ARG A 98 15.05 14.63 -2.39
C ARG A 98 15.20 13.24 -1.77
N PHE A 99 16.08 12.42 -2.34
CA PHE A 99 16.36 11.06 -1.87
C PHE A 99 17.85 10.87 -1.55
N PRO A 100 18.43 11.66 -0.63
CA PRO A 100 19.88 11.68 -0.40
C PRO A 100 20.42 10.35 0.14
N LYS A 101 19.54 9.54 0.74
CA LYS A 101 19.91 8.22 1.25
C LYS A 101 20.03 7.17 0.15
N VAL A 102 19.40 7.39 -1.02
CA VAL A 102 19.30 6.42 -2.12
C VAL A 102 20.48 6.57 -3.06
N GLU A 103 21.18 5.46 -3.31
CA GLU A 103 22.30 5.44 -4.24
C GLU A 103 21.88 5.92 -5.63
N ALA A 104 22.73 6.73 -6.26
CA ALA A 104 22.47 7.28 -7.60
C ALA A 104 22.23 6.20 -8.65
N ALA A 105 22.95 5.06 -8.56
CA ALA A 105 22.76 3.92 -9.45
C ALA A 105 21.38 3.27 -9.29
N THR A 106 20.88 3.19 -8.05
CA THR A 106 19.53 2.69 -7.76
C THR A 106 18.46 3.64 -8.32
N LEU A 107 18.63 4.96 -8.15
CA LEU A 107 17.72 5.94 -8.75
C LEU A 107 17.69 5.84 -10.27
N ALA A 108 18.86 5.75 -10.91
CA ALA A 108 18.95 5.60 -12.37
C ALA A 108 18.24 4.32 -12.85
N SER A 109 18.43 3.20 -12.15
CA SER A 109 17.77 1.94 -12.46
C SER A 109 16.24 2.02 -12.34
N ILE A 110 15.71 2.78 -11.38
CA ILE A 110 14.26 3.02 -11.26
C ILE A 110 13.76 3.88 -12.43
N ILE A 111 14.46 4.98 -12.74
CA ILE A 111 14.08 5.90 -13.83
C ILE A 111 14.08 5.18 -15.19
N GLN A 112 15.04 4.28 -15.41
CA GLN A 112 15.18 3.48 -16.63
C GLN A 112 14.30 2.22 -16.64
N HIS A 113 13.48 2.01 -15.60
CA HIS A 113 12.67 0.81 -15.43
C HIS A 113 13.47 -0.50 -15.50
N ASP A 114 14.72 -0.53 -15.05
CA ASP A 114 15.53 -1.75 -14.93
C ASP A 114 15.58 -2.31 -13.49
N PHE A 115 14.99 -1.57 -12.54
CA PHE A 115 14.95 -1.96 -11.14
C PHE A 115 14.08 -3.20 -10.91
N ARG A 116 14.65 -4.24 -10.30
CA ARG A 116 13.96 -5.52 -10.06
C ARG A 116 13.34 -5.59 -8.68
N SER A 117 12.29 -6.39 -8.53
CA SER A 117 11.67 -6.65 -7.23
C SER A 117 12.65 -7.22 -6.19
N ALA A 118 13.62 -8.04 -6.63
CA ALA A 118 14.66 -8.58 -5.76
C ALA A 118 15.59 -7.50 -5.18
N ASP A 119 15.67 -6.32 -5.78
CA ASP A 119 16.52 -5.20 -5.31
C ASP A 119 15.75 -4.22 -4.43
N LEU A 120 14.44 -4.43 -4.21
CA LEU A 120 13.57 -3.49 -3.51
C LEU A 120 14.04 -3.22 -2.07
N TYR A 121 14.71 -4.17 -1.42
CA TYR A 121 15.27 -4.04 -0.07
C TYR A 121 16.32 -2.92 0.02
N LYS A 122 16.98 -2.60 -1.10
CA LYS A 122 17.95 -1.50 -1.17
C LYS A 122 17.29 -0.17 -0.86
N LEU A 123 15.97 -0.03 -0.99
CA LEU A 123 15.23 1.20 -0.68
C LEU A 123 14.82 1.31 0.80
N ASP A 124 14.95 0.24 1.59
CA ASP A 124 14.63 0.27 3.01
C ASP A 124 15.83 0.84 3.80
N SER A 125 15.57 1.88 4.62
CA SER A 125 16.62 2.48 5.45
C SER A 125 17.21 1.48 6.44
N LYS A 126 16.41 0.53 6.94
CA LYS A 126 16.85 -0.47 7.93
C LYS A 126 17.88 -1.45 7.36
N TYR A 127 17.88 -1.66 6.05
CA TYR A 127 18.82 -2.57 5.39
C TYR A 127 20.13 -1.87 5.03
N ARG A 128 20.07 -0.58 4.68
CA ARG A 128 21.28 0.21 4.43
C ARG A 128 22.19 0.29 5.66
N ASP A 129 21.61 0.58 6.82
CA ASP A 129 22.35 0.66 8.09
C ASP A 129 23.05 -0.68 8.44
N LYS A 130 22.50 -1.81 7.99
CA LYS A 130 23.08 -3.15 8.20
C LYS A 130 24.18 -3.48 7.20
N SER A 131 24.00 -3.12 5.93
CA SER A 131 25.01 -3.35 4.89
C SER A 131 26.30 -2.56 5.17
N GLU A 132 26.18 -1.32 5.65
CA GLU A 132 27.33 -0.50 6.05
C GLU A 132 28.06 -1.10 7.26
N ARG A 133 27.32 -1.70 8.21
CA ARG A 133 27.90 -2.44 9.34
C ARG A 133 28.56 -3.76 8.93
N GLN A 134 28.04 -4.47 7.93
CA GLN A 134 28.63 -5.74 7.49
C GLN A 134 29.96 -5.56 6.75
N VAL A 135 30.17 -4.43 6.06
CA VAL A 135 31.45 -4.10 5.42
C VAL A 135 32.58 -3.92 6.46
N LEU A 136 32.25 -3.66 7.72
CA LEU A 136 33.22 -3.53 8.81
C LEU A 136 33.52 -4.84 9.55
N ALA A 137 32.83 -5.94 9.25
CA ALA A 137 33.07 -7.25 9.87
C ALA A 137 34.03 -8.10 9.00
N PHE A 138 35.25 -7.61 8.79
CA PHE A 138 36.31 -8.36 8.12
C PHE A 138 36.99 -9.30 9.13
N ASN A 139 36.46 -10.51 9.31
CA ASN A 139 37.06 -11.55 10.16
C ASN A 139 38.24 -12.24 9.45
N GLY A 140 39.24 -11.45 9.02
CA GLY A 140 40.64 -11.84 8.77
C GLY A 140 41.00 -13.00 7.81
N THR A 141 40.11 -13.90 7.40
CA THR A 141 40.49 -15.14 6.70
C THR A 141 39.47 -15.69 5.69
N SER A 142 38.23 -15.20 5.63
CA SER A 142 37.25 -15.65 4.63
C SER A 142 36.30 -14.53 4.22
N ILE A 143 36.19 -14.29 2.90
CA ILE A 143 35.15 -13.45 2.31
C ILE A 143 33.99 -14.38 1.98
N GLU A 144 33.02 -14.49 2.88
CA GLU A 144 31.75 -15.13 2.56
C GLU A 144 30.86 -14.12 1.82
N VAL A 145 30.75 -14.31 0.51
CA VAL A 145 29.78 -13.58 -0.31
C VAL A 145 28.39 -14.02 0.16
N ALA A 146 27.65 -13.12 0.79
CA ALA A 146 26.26 -13.37 1.18
C ALA A 146 25.47 -13.84 -0.06
N SER A 147 25.12 -15.13 -0.05
CA SER A 147 24.36 -15.77 -1.13
C SER A 147 23.06 -15.00 -1.41
N ARG A 148 22.63 -15.00 -2.67
CA ARG A 148 21.33 -14.50 -3.15
C ARG A 148 20.13 -15.05 -2.35
N ASP A 149 20.29 -16.17 -1.67
CA ASP A 149 19.31 -16.71 -0.72
C ASP A 149 19.03 -15.77 0.48
N SER A 150 19.84 -14.72 0.69
CA SER A 150 19.56 -13.69 1.69
C SER A 150 18.28 -12.92 1.37
N VAL A 151 17.98 -12.65 0.11
CA VAL A 151 16.86 -11.78 -0.29
C VAL A 151 15.51 -12.37 0.11
N ALA A 152 15.35 -13.70 0.01
CA ALA A 152 14.15 -14.39 0.52
C ALA A 152 14.05 -14.34 2.05
N LYS A 153 15.18 -14.26 2.77
CA LYS A 153 15.19 -14.02 4.23
C LYS A 153 14.83 -12.59 4.59
N GLU A 154 14.87 -11.65 3.65
CA GLU A 154 14.72 -10.21 3.94
C GLU A 154 13.27 -9.76 3.98
N TYR A 155 12.40 -10.37 3.17
CA TYR A 155 10.97 -10.11 3.14
C TYR A 155 10.19 -11.07 4.03
N LYS A 156 10.26 -10.87 5.35
CA LYS A 156 9.54 -11.74 6.32
C LYS A 156 8.08 -11.34 6.53
N SER A 157 7.67 -10.18 6.04
CA SER A 157 6.33 -9.63 6.30
C SER A 157 5.89 -8.65 5.20
N LEU A 158 4.59 -8.33 5.18
CA LEU A 158 4.05 -7.28 4.32
C LEU A 158 4.79 -5.95 4.51
N ASN A 159 5.14 -5.59 5.75
CA ASN A 159 5.82 -4.33 6.06
C ASN A 159 7.21 -4.25 5.43
N SER A 160 7.94 -5.37 5.35
CA SER A 160 9.26 -5.41 4.69
C SER A 160 9.20 -5.16 3.18
N VAL A 161 8.02 -5.32 2.55
CA VAL A 161 7.79 -4.97 1.14
C VAL A 161 7.16 -3.58 1.01
N SER A 162 6.14 -3.28 1.81
CA SER A 162 5.31 -2.07 1.69
C SER A 162 6.11 -0.77 1.86
N ILE A 163 7.05 -0.74 2.80
CA ILE A 163 7.89 0.45 3.05
C ILE A 163 8.77 0.78 1.83
N PRO A 164 9.67 -0.13 1.38
CA PRO A 164 10.49 0.17 0.21
C PRO A 164 9.68 0.31 -1.08
N LEU A 165 8.53 -0.37 -1.21
CA LEU A 165 7.60 -0.16 -2.33
C LEU A 165 7.06 1.27 -2.36
N SER A 166 6.70 1.85 -1.22
CA SER A 166 6.26 3.24 -1.14
C SER A 166 7.35 4.23 -1.56
N VAL A 167 8.61 3.94 -1.21
CA VAL A 167 9.78 4.73 -1.64
C VAL A 167 9.98 4.60 -3.16
N TYR A 168 9.88 3.38 -3.71
CA TYR A 168 9.95 3.13 -5.15
C TYR A 168 8.93 3.98 -5.92
N PHE A 169 7.66 3.94 -5.51
CA PHE A 169 6.61 4.74 -6.16
C PHE A 169 6.80 6.25 -5.97
N SER A 170 7.31 6.69 -4.82
CA SER A 170 7.63 8.10 -4.60
C SER A 170 8.71 8.59 -5.58
N ILE A 171 9.73 7.77 -5.87
CA ILE A 171 10.76 8.08 -6.86
C ILE A 171 10.16 8.04 -8.27
N LEU A 172 9.37 7.01 -8.57
CA LEU A 172 8.71 6.83 -9.87
C LEU A 172 7.81 8.02 -10.21
N CYS A 173 6.95 8.48 -9.28
CA CYS A 173 6.08 9.63 -9.49
C CYS A 173 6.85 10.94 -9.77
N GLN A 174 8.07 11.07 -9.28
CA GLN A 174 8.91 12.25 -9.54
C GLN A 174 9.63 12.18 -10.89
N ALA A 175 9.83 10.97 -11.41
CA ALA A 175 10.52 10.73 -12.68
C ALA A 175 9.56 10.51 -13.87
N ALA A 176 8.31 10.11 -13.60
CA ALA A 176 7.33 9.79 -14.62
C ALA A 176 6.84 11.04 -15.37
N PRO A 177 6.38 10.88 -16.63
CA PRO A 177 5.70 11.96 -17.36
C PRO A 177 4.48 12.46 -16.59
N ALA A 178 4.24 13.78 -16.65
CA ALA A 178 3.10 14.40 -15.96
C ALA A 178 1.74 13.78 -16.34
N SER A 179 1.60 13.30 -17.58
CA SER A 179 0.39 12.62 -18.07
C SER A 179 0.10 11.29 -17.37
N ALA A 180 1.12 10.62 -16.81
CA ALA A 180 0.98 9.33 -16.14
C ALA A 180 0.89 9.43 -14.61
N LEU A 181 1.15 10.62 -14.04
CA LEU A 181 1.29 10.80 -12.60
C LEU A 181 0.03 10.43 -11.81
N ALA A 182 -1.14 10.83 -12.31
CA ALA A 182 -2.42 10.54 -11.67
C ALA A 182 -2.69 9.03 -11.63
N ASP A 183 -2.52 8.36 -12.78
CA ASP A 183 -2.74 6.92 -12.92
C ASP A 183 -1.80 6.13 -12.02
N ILE A 184 -0.49 6.41 -12.05
CA ILE A 184 0.51 5.75 -11.19
C ILE A 184 0.16 5.90 -9.72
N SER A 185 -0.25 7.11 -9.30
CA SER A 185 -0.54 7.40 -7.90
C SER A 185 -1.79 6.66 -7.40
N VAL A 186 -2.85 6.61 -8.22
CA VAL A 186 -4.09 5.89 -7.89
C VAL A 186 -3.86 4.39 -7.92
N ASP A 187 -3.22 3.89 -8.97
CA ASP A 187 -2.95 2.47 -9.14
C ASP A 187 -2.01 1.91 -8.07
N PHE A 188 -1.06 2.70 -7.60
CA PHE A 188 -0.23 2.34 -6.45
C PHE A 188 -1.08 2.04 -5.20
N LEU A 189 -2.09 2.87 -4.92
CA LEU A 189 -2.97 2.68 -3.77
C LEU A 189 -3.81 1.41 -3.93
N TRP A 190 -4.34 1.16 -5.13
CA TRP A 190 -5.04 -0.09 -5.45
C TRP A 190 -4.14 -1.30 -5.27
N TYR A 191 -2.92 -1.23 -5.78
CA TYR A 191 -1.94 -2.30 -5.65
C TYR A 191 -1.60 -2.58 -4.18
N GLN A 192 -1.39 -1.54 -3.37
CA GLN A 192 -1.12 -1.71 -1.94
C GLN A 192 -2.30 -2.32 -1.18
N ALA A 193 -3.52 -1.86 -1.46
CA ALA A 193 -4.73 -2.44 -0.86
C ALA A 193 -4.90 -3.91 -1.27
N HIS A 194 -4.60 -4.23 -2.53
CA HIS A 194 -4.64 -5.59 -3.03
C HIS A 194 -3.58 -6.47 -2.33
N LEU A 195 -2.34 -6.02 -2.23
CA LEU A 195 -1.27 -6.77 -1.57
C LEU A 195 -1.57 -7.00 -0.07
N LEU A 196 -2.16 -6.00 0.59
CA LEU A 196 -2.65 -6.15 1.96
C LEU A 196 -3.71 -7.25 2.07
N LYS A 197 -4.72 -7.25 1.18
CA LYS A 197 -5.75 -8.30 1.14
C LYS A 197 -5.15 -9.68 0.86
N LEU A 198 -4.21 -9.79 -0.09
CA LEU A 198 -3.54 -11.06 -0.35
C LEU A 198 -2.79 -11.56 0.90
N SER A 199 -2.14 -10.65 1.63
CA SER A 199 -1.43 -10.98 2.86
C SER A 199 -2.33 -11.51 3.98
N THR A 200 -3.63 -11.15 4.00
CA THR A 200 -4.58 -11.68 4.99
C THR A 200 -5.07 -13.07 4.58
N ASP A 201 -5.31 -13.27 3.29
CA ASP A 201 -6.02 -14.44 2.77
C ASP A 201 -5.09 -15.61 2.42
N TYR A 202 -3.83 -15.33 2.07
CA TYR A 202 -2.88 -16.32 1.56
C TYR A 202 -1.59 -16.37 2.39
N GLU A 203 -0.88 -17.48 2.26
CA GLU A 203 0.43 -17.68 2.89
C GLU A 203 1.45 -16.66 2.36
N TRP A 204 2.27 -16.11 3.26
CA TRP A 204 3.18 -15.02 2.89
C TRP A 204 4.19 -15.37 1.77
N PRO A 205 4.81 -16.57 1.74
CA PRO A 205 5.69 -16.95 0.62
C PRO A 205 4.98 -16.93 -0.75
N ALA A 206 3.69 -17.30 -0.78
CA ALA A 206 2.88 -17.26 -1.99
C ALA A 206 2.64 -15.82 -2.47
N VAL A 207 2.29 -14.95 -1.53
CA VAL A 207 2.08 -13.51 -1.79
C VAL A 207 3.37 -12.84 -2.26
N LEU A 208 4.51 -13.22 -1.70
CA LEU A 208 5.82 -12.71 -2.11
C LEU A 208 6.20 -13.15 -3.53
N ALA A 209 5.94 -14.40 -3.89
CA ALA A 209 6.16 -14.90 -5.25
C ALA A 209 5.27 -14.14 -6.26
N TYR A 210 3.97 -14.01 -5.96
CA TYR A 210 3.04 -13.19 -6.75
C TYR A 210 3.55 -11.74 -6.91
N HIS A 211 3.92 -11.08 -5.81
CA HIS A 211 4.44 -9.71 -5.83
C HIS A 211 5.69 -9.59 -6.72
N THR A 212 6.61 -10.54 -6.61
CA THR A 212 7.89 -10.54 -7.34
C THR A 212 7.64 -10.55 -8.84
N ASP A 213 6.80 -11.45 -9.32
CA ASP A 213 6.50 -11.60 -10.75
C ASP A 213 5.62 -10.46 -11.27
N PHE A 214 4.61 -10.07 -10.49
CA PHE A 214 3.74 -8.95 -10.81
C PHE A 214 4.56 -7.67 -11.00
N PHE A 215 5.40 -7.32 -10.02
CA PHE A 215 6.26 -6.14 -10.07
C PHE A 215 7.18 -6.15 -11.30
N ASN A 216 7.84 -7.29 -11.57
CA ASN A 216 8.76 -7.40 -12.71
C ASN A 216 8.04 -7.27 -14.05
N THR A 217 6.81 -7.78 -14.14
CA THR A 217 5.93 -7.59 -15.31
C THR A 217 5.55 -6.13 -15.47
N ARG A 218 5.01 -5.46 -14.44
CA ARG A 218 4.61 -4.03 -14.54
C ARG A 218 5.79 -3.11 -14.84
N ARG A 219 6.97 -3.42 -14.30
CA ARG A 219 8.22 -2.73 -14.66
C ARG A 219 8.57 -2.87 -16.15
N ARG A 220 8.38 -4.04 -16.78
CA ARG A 220 8.54 -4.18 -18.25
C ARG A 220 7.55 -3.30 -19.00
N GLU A 221 6.27 -3.32 -18.61
CA GLU A 221 5.25 -2.52 -19.28
C GLU A 221 5.56 -1.01 -19.21
N MET A 222 6.09 -0.53 -18.08
CA MET A 222 6.51 0.86 -17.95
C MET A 222 7.72 1.21 -18.83
N SER A 223 8.62 0.25 -19.11
CA SER A 223 9.69 0.46 -20.10
C SER A 223 9.14 0.67 -21.52
N ASP A 224 7.93 0.18 -21.81
CA ASP A 224 7.18 0.45 -23.05
C ASP A 224 6.29 1.71 -22.94
N GLY A 225 6.35 2.45 -21.82
CA GLY A 225 5.53 3.64 -21.57
C GLY A 225 4.09 3.36 -21.12
N ARG A 226 3.76 2.12 -20.73
CA ARG A 226 2.43 1.74 -20.20
C ARG A 226 2.44 1.73 -18.68
N TYR A 227 1.57 2.55 -18.08
CA TYR A 227 1.54 2.77 -16.62
C TYR A 227 0.25 2.29 -15.93
N ASP A 228 -0.77 1.89 -16.69
CA ASP A 228 -2.12 1.53 -16.21
C ASP A 228 -2.25 0.08 -15.68
N GLY A 229 -1.14 -0.65 -15.64
CA GLY A 229 -1.12 -2.06 -15.25
C GLY A 229 -1.16 -2.27 -13.74
N TRP A 230 -0.75 -1.27 -12.94
CA TRP A 230 -0.55 -1.44 -11.50
C TRP A 230 -1.86 -1.62 -10.72
N GLY A 231 -2.95 -0.99 -11.18
CA GLY A 231 -4.27 -1.09 -10.55
C GLY A 231 -5.03 -2.38 -10.89
N ARG A 232 -4.51 -3.23 -11.78
CA ARG A 232 -5.20 -4.42 -12.28
C ARG A 232 -4.71 -5.68 -11.58
N VAL A 233 -5.64 -6.58 -11.28
CA VAL A 233 -5.32 -7.92 -10.79
C VAL A 233 -4.86 -8.77 -11.97
N ASP A 234 -3.70 -9.40 -11.83
CA ASP A 234 -3.20 -10.35 -12.81
C ASP A 234 -3.76 -11.73 -12.49
N THR A 235 -4.78 -12.15 -13.23
CA THR A 235 -5.51 -13.39 -12.96
C THR A 235 -4.66 -14.63 -13.15
N ASP A 236 -3.70 -14.59 -14.08
CA ASP A 236 -2.83 -15.71 -14.39
C ASP A 236 -1.81 -15.90 -13.27
N LEU A 237 -1.14 -14.82 -12.84
CA LEU A 237 -0.26 -14.86 -11.67
C LEU A 237 -1.02 -15.19 -10.38
N HIS A 238 -2.26 -14.72 -10.24
CA HIS A 238 -3.09 -15.07 -9.10
C HIS A 238 -3.41 -16.57 -9.09
N ALA A 239 -3.74 -17.15 -10.24
CA ALA A 239 -3.99 -18.58 -10.37
C ALA A 239 -2.74 -19.41 -10.05
N GLU A 240 -1.60 -19.03 -10.62
CA GLU A 240 -0.32 -19.71 -10.49
C GLU A 240 0.21 -19.71 -9.05
N HIS A 241 0.18 -18.56 -8.37
CA HIS A 241 0.85 -18.41 -7.08
C HIS A 241 -0.05 -18.66 -5.87
N LEU A 242 -1.36 -18.43 -5.99
CA LEU A 242 -2.23 -18.25 -4.82
C LEU A 242 -3.33 -19.31 -4.64
N MET A 243 -3.85 -19.91 -5.71
CA MET A 243 -5.08 -20.75 -5.66
C MET A 243 -5.04 -21.86 -4.60
N ASP A 244 -3.91 -22.55 -4.47
CA ASP A 244 -3.76 -23.68 -3.53
C ASP A 244 -3.10 -23.29 -2.20
N ARG A 245 -2.84 -21.99 -1.97
CA ARG A 245 -2.06 -21.49 -0.82
C ARG A 245 -2.86 -20.52 0.05
N ARG A 246 -4.19 -20.66 0.03
CA ARG A 246 -5.08 -19.90 0.90
C ARG A 246 -4.86 -20.36 2.34
N LYS A 247 -4.70 -19.40 3.26
CA LYS A 247 -4.64 -19.71 4.68
C LYS A 247 -5.91 -20.45 5.08
N HIS A 248 -5.74 -21.59 5.74
CA HIS A 248 -6.86 -22.23 6.41
C HIS A 248 -7.28 -21.33 7.56
N THR A 249 -8.27 -20.46 7.32
CA THR A 249 -9.02 -19.89 8.42
C THR A 249 -9.61 -21.10 9.14
N PRO A 250 -9.27 -21.36 10.42
CA PRO A 250 -9.98 -22.36 11.16
C PRO A 250 -11.42 -21.85 11.23
N THR A 251 -12.26 -22.30 10.31
CA THR A 251 -13.69 -22.20 10.47
C THR A 251 -13.93 -22.78 11.85
N ALA A 252 -14.44 -21.95 12.75
CA ALA A 252 -14.87 -22.37 14.07
C ALA A 252 -16.04 -23.34 13.86
N THR A 253 -15.73 -24.55 13.41
CA THR A 253 -16.55 -25.72 13.57
C THR A 253 -16.64 -25.83 15.07
N LYS A 254 -17.75 -25.36 15.64
CA LYS A 254 -18.12 -25.63 17.02
C LYS A 254 -17.98 -27.12 17.21
N ALA A 255 -16.84 -27.55 17.73
CA ALA A 255 -16.62 -28.90 18.20
C ALA A 255 -17.59 -29.04 19.38
N GLY A 256 -18.76 -29.61 19.08
CA GLY A 256 -19.64 -30.14 20.09
C GLY A 256 -18.80 -31.03 20.98
N THR A 257 -18.76 -30.68 22.26
CA THR A 257 -18.17 -31.45 23.33
C THR A 257 -18.58 -32.92 23.17
N PRO A 258 -17.65 -33.90 23.23
CA PRO A 258 -18.04 -35.30 23.31
C PRO A 258 -18.56 -35.56 24.73
N PHE A 259 -19.81 -35.18 25.00
CA PHE A 259 -20.50 -35.65 26.20
C PHE A 259 -20.81 -37.14 26.02
N ALA A 260 -20.31 -37.91 26.97
CA ALA A 260 -20.51 -39.35 27.09
C ALA A 260 -21.97 -39.75 26.83
N LYS A 261 -22.15 -40.70 25.91
CA LYS A 261 -23.44 -41.26 25.52
C LYS A 261 -24.09 -41.97 26.72
N LYS A 262 -25.17 -41.41 27.27
CA LYS A 262 -26.28 -42.23 27.79
C LYS A 262 -27.18 -42.61 26.59
N PRO A 263 -27.72 -43.84 26.54
CA PRO A 263 -28.59 -44.26 25.45
C PRO A 263 -29.92 -43.52 25.57
N VAL A 264 -30.15 -42.54 24.69
CA VAL A 264 -31.43 -41.85 24.54
C VAL A 264 -32.01 -42.22 23.19
N THR A 265 -33.26 -42.65 23.24
CA THR A 265 -34.10 -43.15 22.16
C THR A 265 -34.20 -42.18 20.97
N PRO A 266 -34.47 -42.69 19.74
CA PRO A 266 -34.46 -41.88 18.53
C PRO A 266 -35.61 -40.88 18.56
N ARG A 267 -35.30 -39.58 18.52
CA ARG A 267 -36.29 -38.52 18.31
C ARG A 267 -36.47 -38.26 16.81
N PRO A 268 -37.70 -38.09 16.30
CA PRO A 268 -37.93 -37.94 14.86
C PRO A 268 -37.30 -36.65 14.32
N THR A 269 -36.48 -36.80 13.28
CA THR A 269 -35.93 -35.72 12.47
C THR A 269 -37.04 -35.03 11.69
N GLY A 270 -37.46 -33.85 12.15
CA GLY A 270 -38.46 -33.08 11.43
C GLY A 270 -38.94 -31.82 12.15
N SER A 271 -38.04 -30.94 12.60
CA SER A 271 -38.47 -29.62 13.08
C SER A 271 -37.32 -28.62 13.09
N ASP A 272 -37.07 -27.98 11.94
CA ASP A 272 -36.48 -26.65 11.94
C ASP A 272 -37.65 -25.66 12.07
N PRO A 273 -37.90 -25.07 13.25
CA PRO A 273 -39.10 -24.26 13.50
C PRO A 273 -39.17 -23.04 12.58
N CYS A 274 -38.00 -22.46 12.24
CA CYS A 274 -37.90 -21.34 11.33
C CYS A 274 -38.23 -21.70 9.88
N ARG A 275 -37.88 -22.92 9.44
CA ARG A 275 -38.16 -23.38 8.08
C ARG A 275 -39.65 -23.68 7.88
N ASN A 276 -40.31 -24.28 8.87
CA ASN A 276 -41.74 -24.59 8.79
C ASN A 276 -42.62 -23.33 8.85
N PHE A 277 -42.16 -22.27 9.52
CA PHE A 277 -42.84 -20.96 9.52
C PHE A 277 -42.83 -20.32 8.13
N ASN A 278 -41.67 -20.26 7.47
CA ASN A 278 -41.54 -19.64 6.14
C ASN A 278 -42.27 -20.38 5.01
N ILE A 279 -42.59 -21.66 5.19
CA ILE A 279 -43.30 -22.47 4.17
C ILE A 279 -44.83 -22.45 4.41
N GLY A 280 -45.32 -21.72 5.42
CA GLY A 280 -46.76 -21.59 5.68
C GLY A 280 -47.44 -22.88 6.15
N ARG A 281 -46.68 -23.84 6.68
CA ARG A 281 -47.21 -25.17 7.09
C ARG A 281 -47.68 -25.24 8.55
N CYS A 282 -47.81 -24.13 9.26
CA CYS A 282 -48.40 -24.16 10.61
C CYS A 282 -49.93 -24.25 10.49
N LEU A 283 -50.47 -25.47 10.61
CA LEU A 283 -51.90 -25.77 10.41
C LEU A 283 -52.76 -25.54 11.66
N THR A 284 -52.16 -25.17 12.80
CA THR A 284 -52.86 -24.95 14.07
C THR A 284 -52.70 -23.52 14.56
N SER A 285 -53.81 -22.90 14.99
CA SER A 285 -53.85 -21.57 15.60
C SER A 285 -54.31 -21.65 17.07
N PRO A 286 -53.58 -21.07 18.03
CA PRO A 286 -52.30 -20.37 17.86
C PRO A 286 -51.16 -21.37 17.59
N CYS A 287 -50.21 -20.97 16.72
CA CYS A 287 -49.05 -21.80 16.39
C CYS A 287 -48.24 -22.04 17.70
N PRO A 288 -47.82 -23.28 18.01
CA PRO A 288 -47.26 -23.66 19.32
C PRO A 288 -46.04 -22.85 19.78
N TRP A 289 -45.38 -22.18 18.83
CA TRP A 289 -44.19 -21.34 19.05
C TRP A 289 -44.51 -19.85 19.28
N GLY A 290 -45.76 -19.49 19.59
CA GLY A 290 -46.08 -18.26 20.32
C GLY A 290 -46.08 -16.96 19.53
N ARG A 291 -46.19 -16.99 18.20
CA ARG A 291 -46.40 -15.76 17.39
C ARG A 291 -47.79 -15.78 16.76
N ARG A 292 -48.54 -14.68 16.94
CA ARG A 292 -49.82 -14.44 16.26
C ARG A 292 -49.54 -14.02 14.81
N MET A 293 -50.33 -14.52 13.86
CA MET A 293 -50.37 -13.94 12.51
C MET A 293 -51.00 -12.54 12.65
N SER A 294 -50.30 -11.51 12.18
CA SER A 294 -50.85 -10.17 11.97
C SER A 294 -51.49 -10.08 10.59
#